data_AF-A0A9E3CIM7-F1
#
_entry.id   AF-A0A9E3CIM7-F1
#
_cell.length_a   1.000
_cell.length_b   1.000
_cell.length_c   1.000
_cell.angle_alpha   90.00
_cell.angle_beta   90.00
_cell.angle_gamma   90.00
#
_symmetry.space_group_name_H-M   'P 1'
#
loop_
_entity.id
_entity.type
_entity.pdbx_description
1 polymer ?
#
loop_
_entity_poly.entity_id
_entity_poly.type
_entity_poly.pdbx_seq_one_letter_code
_entity_poly.pdbx_strand_id
1 'polypeptide(L)'
;VAILGVGAIGSHVVELLTRAGIGRLLMVEFDRLWPVNLVRHAAPPGTPAGTNKTDAMRNHLAQYPWVEIETVDGALGTPSALRQLLASTDLTIDATGHAGLSELIGRVAEDSGRPVVSIALFRGGAVARVRRQALDGDTPFVQRPHLDRYPEIPPLDDELEYVGTETGCLALVHNAPPTAVTLAATIATEVAIDHLTGRHDQPDEIIEVIRAGEPPFDQLGRVRPDDLPVTIDFTEHAQDQLRQFGRVALPVETGGILLGCHVDSRPVVTDAIEIPDADASETRYRIPEGAAQAAVATARERDGRVGYLGEWHSHPSGEGPSLLDVAAMLVLDADEDTTDPILVLVEPSSNRQGQLDAFLTRNGRITRASICSTGALPDPDANEDT
;
A
#
# COMPACT_ATOMS: atom_id res chain seq x y z
N VAL A 1 -7.02 -3.59 -25.98
CA VAL A 1 -7.25 -3.18 -24.57
C VAL A 1 -8.75 -3.10 -24.30
N ALA A 2 -9.23 -3.63 -23.18
CA ALA A 2 -10.61 -3.41 -22.70
C ALA A 2 -10.64 -2.34 -21.61
N ILE A 3 -11.65 -1.47 -21.61
CA ILE A 3 -11.91 -0.47 -20.58
C ILE A 3 -13.28 -0.78 -19.96
N LEU A 4 -13.28 -1.08 -18.65
CA LEU A 4 -14.48 -1.30 -17.85
C LEU A 4 -14.85 0.00 -17.14
N GLY A 5 -16.01 0.55 -17.44
CA GLY A 5 -16.42 1.86 -16.97
C GLY A 5 -15.87 2.97 -17.86
N VAL A 6 -16.76 3.64 -18.59
CA VAL A 6 -16.43 4.80 -19.44
C VAL A 6 -17.07 6.04 -18.80
N GLY A 7 -16.85 6.18 -17.49
CA GLY A 7 -17.28 7.32 -16.70
C GLY A 7 -16.29 8.47 -16.76
N ALA A 8 -16.14 9.18 -15.63
CA ALA A 8 -15.23 10.32 -15.53
C ALA A 8 -13.80 9.93 -15.92
N ILE A 9 -13.18 8.96 -15.25
CA ILE A 9 -11.77 8.56 -15.51
C ILE A 9 -11.65 7.80 -16.82
N GLY A 10 -12.46 6.77 -17.03
CA GLY A 10 -12.36 5.87 -18.18
C GLY A 10 -12.50 6.57 -19.54
N SER A 11 -13.33 7.61 -19.63
CA SER A 11 -13.46 8.40 -20.87
C SER A 11 -12.16 9.11 -21.26
N HIS A 12 -11.42 9.68 -20.30
CA HIS A 12 -10.11 10.28 -20.56
C HIS A 12 -9.04 9.22 -20.85
N VAL A 13 -9.05 8.07 -20.18
CA VAL A 13 -8.12 6.95 -20.49
C VAL A 13 -8.30 6.48 -21.93
N VAL A 14 -9.55 6.31 -22.37
CA VAL A 14 -9.89 5.94 -23.76
C VAL A 14 -9.35 6.97 -24.76
N GLU A 15 -9.53 8.26 -24.50
CA GLU A 15 -9.01 9.32 -25.37
C GLU A 15 -7.47 9.31 -25.42
N LEU A 16 -6.81 9.23 -24.26
CA LEU A 16 -5.35 9.24 -24.17
C LEU A 16 -4.73 8.00 -24.86
N LEU A 17 -5.26 6.80 -24.64
CA LEU A 17 -4.81 5.58 -25.33
C LEU A 17 -5.03 5.65 -26.84
N THR A 18 -6.16 6.21 -27.27
CA THR A 18 -6.43 6.47 -28.70
C THR A 18 -5.35 7.35 -29.29
N ARG A 19 -5.01 8.45 -28.64
CA ARG A 19 -3.95 9.38 -29.10
C ARG A 19 -2.55 8.79 -28.99
N ALA A 20 -2.34 7.82 -28.09
CA ALA A 20 -1.11 7.05 -27.98
C ALA A 20 -0.94 5.98 -29.08
N GLY A 21 -1.95 5.80 -29.95
CA GLY A 21 -1.87 4.90 -31.10
C GLY A 21 -2.34 3.48 -30.84
N ILE A 22 -3.20 3.26 -29.83
CA ILE A 22 -3.80 1.94 -29.60
C ILE A 22 -4.60 1.48 -30.83
N GLY A 23 -4.44 0.22 -31.24
CA GLY A 23 -5.10 -0.33 -32.43
C GLY A 23 -6.54 -0.80 -32.21
N ARG A 24 -6.86 -1.35 -31.03
CA ARG A 24 -8.21 -1.83 -30.71
C ARG A 24 -8.61 -1.54 -29.27
N LEU A 25 -9.79 -0.94 -29.11
CA LEU A 25 -10.43 -0.66 -27.83
C LEU A 25 -11.78 -1.38 -27.75
N LEU A 26 -12.01 -2.03 -26.62
CA LEU A 26 -13.32 -2.55 -26.21
C LEU A 26 -13.80 -1.74 -25.01
N MET A 27 -14.88 -0.99 -25.17
CA MET A 27 -15.46 -0.17 -24.10
C MET A 27 -16.71 -0.86 -23.52
N VAL A 28 -16.74 -1.05 -22.21
CA VAL A 28 -17.88 -1.66 -21.50
C VAL A 28 -18.45 -0.66 -20.51
N GLU A 29 -19.67 -0.20 -20.74
CA GLU A 29 -20.38 0.74 -19.87
C GLU A 29 -21.90 0.64 -20.13
N PHE A 30 -22.69 0.67 -19.06
CA PHE A 30 -24.15 0.60 -19.13
C PHE A 30 -24.81 1.97 -18.94
N ASP A 31 -24.11 2.92 -18.32
CA ASP A 31 -24.67 4.22 -17.96
C ASP A 31 -24.79 5.16 -19.18
N ARG A 32 -25.67 6.15 -19.04
CA ARG A 32 -25.92 7.19 -20.03
C ARG A 32 -25.29 8.51 -19.59
N LEU A 33 -25.01 9.37 -20.56
CA LEU A 33 -24.44 10.69 -20.30
C LEU A 33 -25.52 11.65 -19.83
N TRP A 34 -25.41 12.12 -18.59
CA TRP A 34 -26.29 13.13 -18.00
C TRP A 34 -25.56 14.45 -17.77
N PRO A 35 -26.26 15.60 -17.62
CA PRO A 35 -25.62 16.91 -17.43
C PRO A 35 -24.58 16.93 -16.30
N VAL A 36 -24.84 16.20 -15.21
CA VAL A 36 -23.92 16.06 -14.08
C VAL A 36 -22.57 15.41 -14.45
N ASN A 37 -22.52 14.62 -15.53
CA ASN A 37 -21.29 14.01 -15.99
C ASN A 37 -20.42 14.97 -16.80
N LEU A 38 -21.02 15.99 -17.46
CA LEU A 38 -20.32 16.89 -18.38
C LEU A 38 -19.21 17.71 -17.70
N VAL A 39 -19.26 17.87 -16.38
CA VAL A 39 -18.23 18.59 -15.61
C VAL A 39 -16.88 17.87 -15.59
N ARG A 40 -16.84 16.58 -15.94
CA ARG A 40 -15.63 15.73 -15.83
C ARG A 40 -15.48 14.60 -16.86
N HIS A 41 -16.52 14.26 -17.62
CA HIS A 41 -16.46 13.26 -18.68
C HIS A 41 -15.88 13.85 -19.98
N ALA A 42 -15.07 13.10 -20.72
CA ALA A 42 -14.41 13.55 -21.96
C ALA A 42 -15.34 13.66 -23.19
N ALA A 43 -16.66 13.61 -23.01
CA ALA A 43 -17.58 13.68 -24.14
C ALA A 43 -17.59 15.10 -24.71
N PRO A 44 -17.62 15.28 -26.05
CA PRO A 44 -17.53 16.60 -26.64
C PRO A 44 -18.76 17.46 -26.29
N PRO A 45 -18.61 18.79 -26.16
CA PRO A 45 -19.73 19.69 -25.98
C PRO A 45 -20.80 19.49 -27.05
N GLY A 46 -22.07 19.57 -26.66
CA GLY A 46 -23.21 19.35 -27.56
C GLY A 46 -23.64 17.89 -27.70
N THR A 47 -22.98 16.94 -27.02
CA THR A 47 -23.49 15.57 -26.91
C THR A 47 -24.85 15.56 -26.19
N PRO A 48 -25.92 14.98 -26.78
CA PRO A 48 -27.24 14.97 -26.15
C PRO A 48 -27.25 14.19 -24.83
N ALA A 49 -28.00 14.69 -23.85
CA ALA A 49 -28.27 13.96 -22.61
C ALA A 49 -29.01 12.64 -22.90
N GLY A 50 -28.68 11.58 -22.15
CA GLY A 50 -29.20 10.23 -22.34
C GLY A 50 -28.45 9.39 -23.38
N THR A 51 -27.46 9.95 -24.09
CA THR A 51 -26.60 9.19 -25.01
C THR A 51 -25.80 8.13 -24.23
N ASN A 52 -25.64 6.92 -24.77
CA ASN A 52 -24.74 5.94 -24.15
C ASN A 52 -23.31 6.50 -24.12
N LYS A 53 -22.62 6.39 -22.97
CA LYS A 53 -21.29 6.99 -22.80
C LYS A 53 -20.25 6.38 -23.76
N THR A 54 -20.32 5.08 -24.02
CA THR A 54 -19.47 4.43 -25.02
C THR A 54 -19.75 4.93 -26.44
N ASP A 55 -21.02 5.16 -26.79
CA ASP A 55 -21.38 5.70 -28.10
C ASP A 55 -20.91 7.14 -28.28
N ALA A 56 -21.04 7.95 -27.23
CA ALA A 56 -20.51 9.31 -27.21
C ALA A 56 -18.99 9.33 -27.46
N MET A 57 -18.23 8.47 -26.78
CA MET A 57 -16.79 8.36 -26.98
C MET A 57 -16.42 7.77 -28.34
N ARG A 58 -17.13 6.74 -28.82
CA ARG A 58 -16.89 6.18 -30.17
C ARG A 58 -17.05 7.26 -31.23
N ASN A 59 -18.13 8.04 -31.17
CA ASN A 59 -18.39 9.11 -32.13
C ASN A 59 -17.35 10.22 -32.04
N HIS A 60 -16.94 10.58 -30.82
CA HIS A 60 -15.89 11.59 -30.59
C HIS A 60 -14.54 11.17 -31.19
N LEU A 61 -14.20 9.89 -31.06
CA LEU A 61 -12.90 9.35 -31.47
C LEU A 61 -12.87 8.83 -32.91
N ALA A 62 -14.00 8.85 -33.63
CA ALA A 62 -14.11 8.38 -35.01
C ALA A 62 -13.17 9.13 -35.99
N GLN A 63 -12.66 10.31 -35.59
CA GLN A 63 -11.66 11.06 -36.35
C GLN A 63 -10.27 10.40 -36.36
N TYR A 64 -10.01 9.41 -35.51
CA TYR A 64 -8.72 8.72 -35.41
C TYR A 64 -8.78 7.39 -36.18
N PRO A 65 -8.21 7.30 -37.40
CA PRO A 65 -8.44 6.15 -38.31
C PRO A 65 -7.68 4.88 -37.93
N TRP A 66 -6.78 4.95 -36.95
CA TRP A 66 -5.94 3.82 -36.55
C TRP A 66 -6.55 2.95 -35.44
N VAL A 67 -7.62 3.42 -34.78
CA VAL A 67 -8.26 2.69 -33.68
C VAL A 67 -9.57 2.05 -34.14
N GLU A 68 -9.71 0.76 -33.88
CA GLU A 68 -10.99 0.06 -33.96
C GLU A 68 -11.67 0.09 -32.59
N ILE A 69 -12.91 0.60 -32.53
CA ILE A 69 -13.65 0.79 -31.29
C ILE A 69 -14.91 -0.08 -31.27
N GLU A 70 -14.89 -1.09 -30.40
CA GLU A 70 -16.04 -1.93 -30.06
C GLU A 70 -16.66 -1.43 -28.75
N THR A 71 -17.99 -1.50 -28.64
CA THR A 71 -18.66 -1.16 -27.38
C THR A 71 -19.69 -2.20 -26.96
N VAL A 72 -19.82 -2.35 -25.65
CA VAL A 72 -20.78 -3.23 -24.99
C VAL A 72 -21.60 -2.39 -24.02
N ASP A 73 -22.89 -2.27 -24.33
CA ASP A 73 -23.88 -1.66 -23.44
C ASP A 73 -24.31 -2.69 -22.39
N GLY A 74 -23.60 -2.73 -21.26
CA GLY A 74 -23.87 -3.71 -20.22
C GLY A 74 -22.90 -3.64 -19.04
N ALA A 75 -23.25 -4.37 -17.99
CA ALA A 75 -22.40 -4.55 -16.81
C ALA A 75 -21.82 -5.97 -16.82
N LEU A 76 -20.52 -6.09 -16.54
CA LEU A 76 -19.85 -7.37 -16.34
C LEU A 76 -19.71 -7.62 -14.84
N GLY A 77 -20.63 -8.43 -14.30
CA GLY A 77 -20.65 -8.76 -12.87
C GLY A 77 -20.38 -10.24 -12.55
N THR A 78 -20.23 -11.10 -13.56
CA THR A 78 -20.04 -12.54 -13.33
C THR A 78 -18.59 -12.97 -13.58
N PRO A 79 -18.03 -13.88 -12.77
CA PRO A 79 -16.67 -14.37 -12.96
C PRO A 79 -16.42 -14.99 -14.35
N SER A 80 -17.41 -15.69 -14.92
CA SER A 80 -17.30 -16.31 -16.24
C SER A 80 -17.20 -15.28 -17.36
N ALA A 81 -18.02 -14.24 -17.34
CA ALA A 81 -17.97 -13.17 -18.33
C ALA A 81 -16.66 -12.37 -18.23
N LEU A 82 -16.19 -12.09 -17.02
CA LEU A 82 -14.88 -11.47 -16.80
C LEU A 82 -13.75 -12.35 -17.35
N ARG A 83 -13.76 -13.65 -17.06
CA ARG A 83 -12.72 -14.58 -17.58
C ARG A 83 -12.70 -14.60 -19.11
N GLN A 84 -13.86 -14.61 -19.75
CA GLN A 84 -13.94 -14.53 -21.21
C GLN A 84 -13.40 -13.21 -21.76
N LEU A 85 -13.75 -12.09 -21.13
CA LEU A 85 -13.24 -10.78 -21.51
C LEU A 85 -11.71 -10.72 -21.39
N LEU A 86 -11.17 -11.02 -20.21
CA LEU A 86 -9.74 -10.98 -19.91
C LEU A 86 -8.95 -11.93 -20.82
N ALA A 87 -9.53 -13.05 -21.23
CA ALA A 87 -8.91 -13.97 -22.17
C ALA A 87 -8.78 -13.40 -23.59
N SER A 88 -9.66 -12.46 -23.97
CA SER A 88 -9.77 -11.88 -25.31
C SER A 88 -9.01 -10.57 -25.49
N THR A 89 -8.35 -10.05 -24.45
CA THR A 89 -7.65 -8.76 -24.48
C THR A 89 -6.20 -8.86 -24.00
N ASP A 90 -5.36 -7.95 -24.51
CA ASP A 90 -3.95 -7.83 -24.10
C ASP A 90 -3.79 -7.14 -22.73
N LEU A 91 -4.79 -6.34 -22.34
CA LEU A 91 -4.86 -5.62 -21.06
C LEU A 91 -6.30 -5.22 -20.81
N THR A 92 -6.75 -5.36 -19.56
CA THR A 92 -8.02 -4.82 -19.07
C THR A 92 -7.75 -3.66 -18.11
N ILE A 93 -8.45 -2.54 -18.30
CA ILE A 93 -8.40 -1.39 -17.41
C ILE A 93 -9.75 -1.26 -16.71
N ASP A 94 -9.75 -1.40 -15.39
CA ASP A 94 -10.89 -1.16 -14.52
C ASP A 94 -10.93 0.31 -14.09
N ALA A 95 -11.91 1.04 -14.59
CA ALA A 95 -12.26 2.40 -14.22
C ALA A 95 -13.72 2.48 -13.76
N THR A 96 -14.27 1.39 -13.20
CA THR A 96 -15.66 1.29 -12.75
C THR A 96 -15.92 2.05 -11.45
N GLY A 97 -14.88 2.24 -10.63
CA GLY A 97 -14.98 2.88 -9.31
C GLY A 97 -15.71 2.01 -8.27
N HIS A 98 -15.98 0.74 -8.56
CA HIS A 98 -16.70 -0.15 -7.64
C HIS A 98 -15.73 -1.14 -6.98
N ALA A 99 -15.37 -0.90 -5.71
CA ALA A 99 -14.35 -1.66 -4.99
C ALA A 99 -14.56 -3.20 -5.06
N GLY A 100 -15.78 -3.68 -4.81
CA GLY A 100 -16.06 -5.12 -4.86
C GLY A 100 -15.92 -5.74 -6.25
N LEU A 101 -16.07 -4.94 -7.32
CA LEU A 101 -15.89 -5.41 -8.69
C LEU A 101 -14.41 -5.40 -9.04
N SER A 102 -13.66 -4.38 -8.60
CA SER A 102 -12.20 -4.34 -8.73
C SER A 102 -11.54 -5.56 -8.08
N GLU A 103 -11.98 -5.97 -6.89
CA GLU A 103 -11.46 -7.18 -6.22
C GLU A 103 -11.84 -8.46 -6.97
N LEU A 104 -13.06 -8.56 -7.49
CA LEU A 104 -13.46 -9.70 -8.33
C LEU A 104 -12.61 -9.78 -9.61
N ILE A 105 -12.37 -8.65 -10.28
CA ILE A 105 -11.51 -8.58 -11.46
C ILE A 105 -10.09 -9.02 -11.09
N GLY A 106 -9.54 -8.53 -9.98
CA GLY A 106 -8.22 -8.90 -9.48
C GLY A 106 -8.07 -10.40 -9.25
N ARG A 107 -9.07 -11.03 -8.61
CA ARG A 107 -9.10 -12.49 -8.42
C ARG A 107 -9.14 -13.25 -9.76
N VAL A 108 -10.02 -12.86 -10.68
CA VAL A 108 -10.15 -13.54 -11.98
C VAL A 108 -8.87 -13.35 -12.81
N ALA A 109 -8.24 -12.18 -12.74
CA ALA A 109 -6.97 -11.88 -13.38
C ALA A 109 -5.84 -12.77 -12.84
N GLU A 110 -5.76 -12.95 -11.52
CA GLU A 110 -4.79 -13.84 -10.86
C GLU A 110 -4.98 -15.29 -11.31
N ASP A 111 -6.22 -15.81 -11.20
CA ASP A 111 -6.57 -17.17 -11.61
C ASP A 111 -6.29 -17.48 -13.09
N SER A 112 -6.27 -16.46 -13.95
CA SER A 112 -6.13 -16.62 -15.40
C SER A 112 -4.78 -16.14 -15.94
N GLY A 113 -3.92 -15.57 -15.09
CA GLY A 113 -2.66 -14.95 -15.51
C GLY A 113 -2.86 -13.82 -16.52
N ARG A 114 -3.94 -13.05 -16.39
CA ARG A 114 -4.29 -11.99 -17.35
C ARG A 114 -4.05 -10.60 -16.77
N PRO A 115 -3.45 -9.68 -17.54
CA PRO A 115 -3.04 -8.39 -17.03
C PRO A 115 -4.23 -7.45 -16.80
N VAL A 116 -4.23 -6.79 -15.64
CA VAL A 116 -5.20 -5.77 -15.26
C VAL A 116 -4.53 -4.52 -14.68
N VAL A 117 -5.09 -3.35 -15.01
CA VAL A 117 -4.84 -2.09 -14.31
C VAL A 117 -6.16 -1.59 -13.72
N SER A 118 -6.20 -1.25 -12.44
CA SER A 118 -7.38 -0.66 -11.78
C SER A 118 -7.06 0.77 -11.35
N ILE A 119 -7.99 1.70 -11.58
CA ILE A 119 -7.84 3.11 -11.21
C ILE A 119 -9.08 3.59 -10.45
N ALA A 120 -8.83 4.26 -9.32
CA ALA A 120 -9.89 4.89 -8.54
C ALA A 120 -9.42 6.21 -7.94
N LEU A 121 -10.39 7.10 -7.73
CA LEU A 121 -10.24 8.30 -6.92
C LEU A 121 -10.90 8.07 -5.57
N PHE A 122 -10.27 8.59 -4.53
CA PHE A 122 -10.71 8.47 -3.15
C PHE A 122 -10.86 9.87 -2.55
N ARG A 123 -11.62 9.97 -1.47
CA ARG A 123 -11.67 11.18 -0.64
C ARG A 123 -12.08 12.42 -1.45
N GLY A 124 -13.13 12.28 -2.25
CA GLY A 124 -13.61 13.33 -3.16
C GLY A 124 -12.56 13.77 -4.21
N GLY A 125 -11.66 12.86 -4.62
CA GLY A 125 -10.58 13.15 -5.56
C GLY A 125 -9.35 13.81 -4.93
N ALA A 126 -9.18 13.71 -3.61
CA ALA A 126 -7.95 14.13 -2.94
C ALA A 126 -6.79 13.13 -3.13
N VAL A 127 -7.10 11.86 -3.40
CA VAL A 127 -6.10 10.80 -3.61
C VAL A 127 -6.50 9.97 -4.84
N ALA A 128 -5.54 9.67 -5.71
CA ALA A 128 -5.70 8.73 -6.82
C ALA A 128 -4.88 7.47 -6.54
N ARG A 129 -5.43 6.28 -6.81
CA ARG A 129 -4.71 5.01 -6.71
C ARG A 129 -4.82 4.25 -8.03
N VAL A 130 -3.67 3.94 -8.62
CA VAL A 130 -3.53 3.05 -9.77
C VAL A 130 -2.87 1.77 -9.31
N ARG A 131 -3.46 0.62 -9.61
CA ARG A 131 -2.96 -0.71 -9.27
C ARG A 131 -2.72 -1.49 -10.55
N ARG A 132 -1.54 -2.10 -10.71
CA ARG A 132 -1.24 -3.04 -11.80
C ARG A 132 -1.09 -4.45 -11.22
N GLN A 133 -1.67 -5.42 -11.91
CA GLN A 133 -1.42 -6.84 -11.69
C GLN A 133 -1.26 -7.48 -13.07
N ALA A 134 -0.01 -7.57 -13.52
CA ALA A 134 0.33 -7.98 -14.88
C ALA A 134 1.67 -8.73 -15.00
N LEU A 135 2.59 -8.54 -14.05
CA LEU A 135 3.92 -9.15 -14.04
C LEU A 135 4.06 -10.17 -12.91
N ASP A 136 4.97 -11.14 -13.04
CA ASP A 136 5.22 -12.18 -12.02
C ASP A 136 5.65 -11.60 -10.65
N GLY A 137 6.20 -10.39 -10.62
CA GLY A 137 6.58 -9.68 -9.39
C GLY A 137 5.51 -8.73 -8.83
N ASP A 138 4.37 -8.58 -9.49
CA ASP A 138 3.27 -7.75 -8.98
C ASP A 138 2.54 -8.51 -7.86
N THR A 139 2.23 -7.84 -6.75
CA THR A 139 1.39 -8.45 -5.71
C THR A 139 -0.08 -8.46 -6.15
N PRO A 140 -0.77 -9.61 -6.21
CA PRO A 140 -2.17 -9.68 -6.59
C PRO A 140 -3.07 -8.83 -5.68
N PHE A 141 -4.10 -8.18 -6.24
CA PHE A 141 -4.95 -7.22 -5.50
C PHE A 141 -5.52 -7.80 -4.20
N VAL A 142 -5.94 -9.06 -4.27
CA VAL A 142 -6.53 -9.82 -3.16
C VAL A 142 -5.55 -10.18 -2.05
N GLN A 143 -4.24 -10.07 -2.29
CA GLN A 143 -3.17 -10.30 -1.31
C GLN A 143 -2.65 -8.99 -0.72
N ARG A 144 -3.06 -7.83 -1.27
CA ARG A 144 -2.64 -6.51 -0.78
C ARG A 144 -3.24 -6.10 0.57
N PRO A 145 -4.47 -6.48 0.95
CA PRO A 145 -5.00 -6.13 2.27
C PRO A 145 -4.03 -6.56 3.37
N HIS A 146 -3.88 -5.71 4.40
CA HIS A 146 -2.99 -5.92 5.57
C HIS A 146 -1.48 -5.81 5.31
N LEU A 147 -1.05 -5.57 4.09
CA LEU A 147 0.35 -5.27 3.79
C LEU A 147 0.59 -3.76 3.89
N ASP A 148 1.56 -3.36 4.71
CA ASP A 148 1.91 -1.94 4.95
C ASP A 148 2.28 -1.20 3.65
N ARG A 149 2.85 -1.92 2.68
CA ARG A 149 3.19 -1.40 1.34
C ARG A 149 1.97 -0.93 0.53
N TYR A 150 0.78 -1.42 0.85
CA TYR A 150 -0.46 -1.14 0.13
C TYR A 150 -1.49 -0.54 1.09
N PRO A 151 -1.25 0.68 1.62
CA PRO A 151 -2.06 1.24 2.69
C PRO A 151 -3.54 1.32 2.32
N GLU A 152 -4.40 1.11 3.30
CA GLU A 152 -5.83 1.39 3.15
C GLU A 152 -6.06 2.90 3.01
N ILE A 153 -6.97 3.28 2.12
CA ILE A 153 -7.42 4.66 1.98
C ILE A 153 -8.84 4.71 2.53
N PRO A 154 -9.03 5.04 3.82
CA PRO A 154 -10.36 5.08 4.39
C PRO A 154 -11.18 6.20 3.71
N PRO A 155 -12.50 5.98 3.54
CA PRO A 155 -13.40 7.00 3.01
C PRO A 155 -13.38 8.24 3.92
N LEU A 156 -13.63 9.42 3.35
CA LEU A 156 -13.94 10.60 4.16
C LEU A 156 -15.38 10.49 4.67
N ASP A 157 -15.74 11.29 5.68
CA ASP A 157 -17.14 11.54 6.00
C ASP A 157 -17.92 11.92 4.72
N ASP A 158 -19.09 11.29 4.52
CA ASP A 158 -19.88 11.30 3.28
C ASP A 158 -20.15 12.71 2.71
N GLU A 159 -20.21 13.74 3.57
CA GLU A 159 -20.44 15.14 3.18
C GLU A 159 -19.32 15.73 2.31
N LEU A 160 -18.10 15.19 2.37
CA LEU A 160 -16.95 15.66 1.58
C LEU A 160 -16.78 14.91 0.25
N GLU A 161 -17.29 13.69 0.16
CA GLU A 161 -17.17 12.83 -1.03
C GLU A 161 -18.26 13.12 -2.08
N TYR A 162 -19.45 13.54 -1.65
CA TYR A 162 -20.58 13.82 -2.52
C TYR A 162 -21.17 15.23 -2.32
N VAL A 163 -21.34 15.99 -3.40
CA VAL A 163 -22.03 17.30 -3.39
C VAL A 163 -23.50 17.11 -3.73
N GLY A 164 -24.28 16.76 -2.72
CA GLY A 164 -25.75 16.73 -2.82
C GLY A 164 -26.32 15.69 -3.79
N THR A 165 -27.63 15.78 -3.99
CA THR A 165 -28.40 14.96 -4.92
C THR A 165 -28.71 15.75 -6.19
N GLU A 166 -28.72 15.08 -7.34
CA GLU A 166 -29.17 15.69 -8.60
C GLU A 166 -30.60 16.23 -8.44
N THR A 167 -30.89 17.41 -8.97
CA THR A 167 -32.23 17.97 -8.94
C THR A 167 -33.15 17.14 -9.83
N GLY A 168 -33.83 16.15 -9.24
CA GLY A 168 -34.71 15.21 -9.93
C GLY A 168 -34.23 13.75 -9.98
N CYS A 169 -33.01 13.44 -9.51
CA CYS A 169 -32.52 12.06 -9.38
C CYS A 169 -31.74 11.90 -8.07
N LEU A 170 -31.94 10.79 -7.35
CA LEU A 170 -31.26 10.50 -6.07
C LEU A 170 -29.77 10.14 -6.23
N ALA A 171 -29.20 10.29 -7.43
CA ALA A 171 -27.80 10.01 -7.69
C ALA A 171 -26.92 11.09 -7.03
N LEU A 172 -25.99 10.63 -6.19
CA LEU A 172 -25.03 11.49 -5.51
C LEU A 172 -23.97 12.01 -6.50
N VAL A 173 -23.66 13.31 -6.43
CA VAL A 173 -22.64 13.91 -7.30
C VAL A 173 -21.27 13.76 -6.66
N HIS A 174 -20.44 12.85 -7.17
CA HIS A 174 -19.07 12.70 -6.68
C HIS A 174 -18.27 14.02 -6.82
N ASN A 175 -17.68 14.49 -5.72
CA ASN A 175 -17.00 15.79 -5.59
C ASN A 175 -15.56 15.81 -6.17
N ALA A 176 -15.26 14.93 -7.12
CA ALA A 176 -13.93 14.89 -7.72
C ALA A 176 -13.80 15.98 -8.79
N PRO A 177 -12.84 16.92 -8.67
CA PRO A 177 -12.64 17.94 -9.68
C PRO A 177 -12.12 17.30 -10.98
N PRO A 178 -12.43 17.88 -12.16
CA PRO A 178 -11.96 17.36 -13.44
C PRO A 178 -10.43 17.24 -13.52
N THR A 179 -9.69 18.11 -12.83
CA THR A 179 -8.22 18.02 -12.76
C THR A 179 -7.73 16.73 -12.09
N ALA A 180 -8.38 16.29 -11.01
CA ALA A 180 -8.05 15.03 -10.34
C ALA A 180 -8.41 13.82 -11.23
N VAL A 181 -9.53 13.90 -11.93
CA VAL A 181 -9.97 12.88 -12.90
C VAL A 181 -8.95 12.73 -14.02
N THR A 182 -8.54 13.83 -14.65
CA THR A 182 -7.56 13.80 -15.75
C THR A 182 -6.18 13.35 -15.27
N LEU A 183 -5.75 13.74 -14.06
CA LEU A 183 -4.50 13.25 -13.47
C LEU A 183 -4.52 11.73 -13.27
N ALA A 184 -5.57 11.20 -12.65
CA ALA A 184 -5.76 9.76 -12.44
C ALA A 184 -5.76 9.00 -13.78
N ALA A 185 -6.49 9.51 -14.78
CA ALA A 185 -6.50 8.94 -16.12
C ALA A 185 -5.13 8.97 -16.79
N THR A 186 -4.35 10.04 -16.59
CA THR A 186 -2.98 10.16 -17.12
C THR A 186 -2.07 9.11 -16.52
N ILE A 187 -2.07 8.96 -15.19
CA ILE A 187 -1.23 7.96 -14.51
C ILE A 187 -1.62 6.54 -14.94
N ALA A 188 -2.92 6.22 -14.99
CA ALA A 188 -3.40 4.92 -15.43
C ALA A 188 -3.01 4.63 -16.89
N THR A 189 -3.06 5.64 -17.76
CA THR A 189 -2.65 5.51 -19.17
C THR A 189 -1.15 5.28 -19.29
N GLU A 190 -0.33 5.98 -18.51
CA GLU A 190 1.12 5.74 -18.49
C GLU A 190 1.46 4.32 -18.02
N VAL A 191 0.80 3.82 -16.96
CA VAL A 191 0.98 2.42 -16.52
C VAL A 191 0.56 1.42 -17.61
N ALA A 192 -0.54 1.69 -18.32
CA ALA A 192 -0.98 0.86 -19.42
C ALA A 192 0.02 0.86 -20.59
N ILE A 193 0.53 2.03 -20.99
CA ILE A 193 1.53 2.17 -22.06
C ILE A 193 2.85 1.50 -21.65
N ASP A 194 3.30 1.70 -20.42
CA ASP A 194 4.50 1.09 -19.85
C ASP A 194 4.45 -0.44 -19.98
N HIS A 195 3.32 -1.04 -19.58
CA HIS A 195 3.08 -2.48 -19.72
C HIS A 195 2.99 -2.93 -21.18
N LEU A 196 2.13 -2.29 -22.00
CA LEU A 196 1.90 -2.68 -23.39
C LEU A 196 3.13 -2.53 -24.29
N THR A 197 4.07 -1.67 -23.91
CA THR A 197 5.35 -1.49 -24.63
C THR A 197 6.51 -2.31 -24.05
N GLY A 198 6.28 -3.06 -22.96
CA GLY A 198 7.28 -3.91 -22.33
C GLY A 198 8.38 -3.16 -21.59
N ARG A 199 8.17 -1.88 -21.24
CA ARG A 199 9.15 -1.06 -20.51
C ARG A 199 9.26 -1.48 -19.06
N HIS A 200 8.11 -1.63 -18.40
CA HIS A 200 8.00 -2.08 -17.01
C HIS A 200 8.71 -1.16 -16.00
N ASP A 201 8.74 0.15 -16.28
CA ASP A 201 9.37 1.17 -15.42
C ASP A 201 8.46 1.56 -14.24
N GLN A 202 7.15 1.31 -14.32
CA GLN A 202 6.21 1.68 -13.27
C GLN A 202 6.05 0.58 -12.21
N PRO A 203 5.84 0.96 -10.92
CA PRO A 203 5.54 -0.01 -9.86
C PRO A 203 4.15 -0.64 -10.03
N ASP A 204 3.91 -1.70 -9.27
CA ASP A 204 2.63 -2.42 -9.21
C ASP A 204 1.51 -1.66 -8.49
N GLU A 205 1.85 -0.58 -7.79
CA GLU A 205 0.92 0.40 -7.24
C GLU A 205 1.49 1.81 -7.23
N ILE A 206 0.64 2.78 -7.60
CA ILE A 206 0.91 4.21 -7.50
C ILE A 206 -0.22 4.84 -6.71
N ILE A 207 0.12 5.54 -5.63
CA ILE A 207 -0.80 6.42 -4.91
C ILE A 207 -0.32 7.85 -5.08
N GLU A 208 -1.18 8.71 -5.61
CA GLU A 208 -0.91 10.14 -5.85
C GLU A 208 -1.82 10.97 -4.94
N VAL A 209 -1.21 11.76 -4.05
CA VAL A 209 -1.90 12.67 -3.16
C VAL A 209 -2.03 14.04 -3.82
N ILE A 210 -3.26 14.40 -4.19
CA ILE A 210 -3.63 15.63 -4.89
C ILE A 210 -3.96 16.74 -3.88
N ARG A 211 -4.56 16.36 -2.75
CA ARG A 211 -4.81 17.24 -1.60
C ARG A 211 -4.41 16.50 -0.33
N ALA A 212 -3.57 17.13 0.48
CA ALA A 212 -3.09 16.57 1.74
C ALA A 212 -4.25 16.33 2.72
N GLY A 213 -4.19 15.21 3.42
CA GLY A 213 -5.09 14.83 4.51
C GLY A 213 -4.32 14.36 5.72
N GLU A 214 -4.74 13.23 6.30
CA GLU A 214 -4.05 12.58 7.42
C GLU A 214 -2.97 11.60 6.92
N PRO A 215 -1.90 11.34 7.71
CA PRO A 215 -0.89 10.34 7.38
C PRO A 215 -1.50 8.98 7.02
N PRO A 216 -0.92 8.24 6.05
CA PRO A 216 0.28 8.58 5.27
C PRO A 216 0.02 9.48 4.04
N PHE A 217 -1.15 10.12 3.96
CA PHE A 217 -1.57 10.95 2.81
C PHE A 217 -1.52 12.46 3.13
N ASP A 218 -0.67 12.87 4.06
CA ASP A 218 -0.50 14.24 4.54
C ASP A 218 0.50 15.06 3.70
N GLN A 219 1.21 14.43 2.76
CA GLN A 219 2.12 15.10 1.82
C GLN A 219 1.59 15.02 0.38
N LEU A 220 1.73 16.12 -0.37
CA LEU A 220 1.34 16.16 -1.79
C LEU A 220 2.32 15.38 -2.66
N GLY A 221 1.81 14.74 -3.72
CA GLY A 221 2.58 14.00 -4.71
C GLY A 221 2.49 12.48 -4.55
N ARG A 222 3.37 11.77 -5.24
CA ARG A 222 3.44 10.29 -5.20
C ARG A 222 3.91 9.82 -3.83
N VAL A 223 3.10 8.97 -3.19
CA VAL A 223 3.48 8.29 -1.94
C VAL A 223 4.65 7.36 -2.21
N ARG A 224 5.73 7.50 -1.45
CA ARG A 224 6.90 6.62 -1.55
C ARG A 224 6.77 5.50 -0.54
N PRO A 225 7.32 4.30 -0.81
CA PRO A 225 7.37 3.22 0.16
C PRO A 225 7.96 3.64 1.51
N ASP A 226 8.94 4.55 1.50
CA ASP A 226 9.58 5.07 2.71
C ASP A 226 8.69 6.02 3.54
N ASP A 227 7.57 6.49 2.98
CA ASP A 227 6.59 7.35 3.66
C ASP A 227 5.42 6.55 4.26
N LEU A 228 5.36 5.23 4.00
CA LEU A 228 4.30 4.36 4.50
C LEU A 228 4.52 4.01 5.97
N PRO A 229 3.44 3.87 6.76
CA PRO A 229 3.56 3.43 8.14
C PRO A 229 4.17 2.03 8.16
N VAL A 230 5.07 1.80 9.11
CA VAL A 230 5.71 0.51 9.31
C VAL A 230 5.08 -0.15 10.53
N THR A 231 4.74 -1.42 10.42
CA THR A 231 4.29 -2.24 11.54
C THR A 231 5.34 -3.28 11.88
N ILE A 232 5.61 -3.46 13.16
CA ILE A 232 6.47 -4.52 13.68
C ILE A 232 5.60 -5.41 14.57
N ASP A 233 5.63 -6.71 14.29
CA ASP A 233 4.90 -7.67 15.11
C ASP A 233 5.79 -8.12 16.27
N PHE A 234 5.24 -8.17 17.47
CA PHE A 234 5.93 -8.65 18.66
C PHE A 234 5.16 -9.80 19.28
N THR A 235 5.86 -10.89 19.60
CA THR A 235 5.29 -11.92 20.46
C THR A 235 4.97 -11.34 21.84
N GLU A 236 3.96 -11.90 22.52
CA GLU A 236 3.69 -11.54 23.92
C GLU A 236 4.93 -11.74 24.80
N HIS A 237 5.72 -12.79 24.51
CA HIS A 237 6.98 -13.08 25.21
C HIS A 237 7.99 -11.95 25.10
N ALA A 238 8.26 -11.46 23.88
CA ALA A 238 9.20 -10.37 23.65
C ALA A 238 8.77 -9.08 24.35
N GLN A 239 7.49 -8.72 24.28
CA GLN A 239 6.98 -7.52 24.95
C GLN A 239 7.12 -7.62 26.47
N ASP A 240 6.84 -8.79 27.04
CA ASP A 240 6.96 -9.02 28.48
C ASP A 240 8.42 -8.98 28.94
N GLN A 241 9.35 -9.55 28.16
CA GLN A 241 10.79 -9.46 28.40
C GLN A 241 11.27 -7.99 28.44
N LEU A 242 10.97 -7.22 27.40
CA LEU A 242 11.34 -5.80 27.30
C LEU A 242 10.86 -4.99 28.50
N ARG A 243 9.56 -5.12 28.83
CA ARG A 243 8.97 -4.42 29.98
C ARG A 243 9.57 -4.91 31.31
N GLN A 244 9.88 -6.20 31.43
CA GLN A 244 10.47 -6.77 32.64
C GLN A 244 11.89 -6.26 32.85
N PHE A 245 12.75 -6.30 31.84
CA PHE A 245 14.14 -5.86 31.94
C PHE A 245 14.20 -4.36 32.28
N GLY A 246 13.48 -3.52 31.53
CA GLY A 246 13.43 -2.07 31.79
C GLY A 246 12.96 -1.74 33.22
N ARG A 247 11.94 -2.43 33.73
CA ARG A 247 11.45 -2.24 35.10
C ARG A 247 12.46 -2.65 36.17
N VAL A 248 13.21 -3.73 35.94
CA VAL A 248 14.19 -4.26 36.91
C VAL A 248 15.44 -3.39 36.97
N ALA A 249 15.85 -2.81 35.84
CA ALA A 249 17.07 -2.00 35.74
C ALA A 249 16.94 -0.58 36.34
N LEU A 250 15.72 -0.09 36.58
CA LEU A 250 15.48 1.24 37.16
C LEU A 250 16.37 1.49 38.40
N PRO A 251 17.03 2.67 38.47
CA PRO A 251 16.92 3.83 37.59
C PRO A 251 17.90 3.85 36.39
N VAL A 252 18.78 2.86 36.28
CA VAL A 252 19.84 2.83 35.26
C VAL A 252 19.29 2.29 33.94
N GLU A 253 19.82 2.78 32.82
CA GLU A 253 19.48 2.22 31.51
C GLU A 253 19.98 0.78 31.38
N THR A 254 19.19 -0.05 30.72
CA THR A 254 19.59 -1.39 30.28
C THR A 254 19.18 -1.55 28.82
N GLY A 255 19.71 -2.55 28.15
CA GLY A 255 19.32 -2.83 26.78
C GLY A 255 19.88 -4.13 26.27
N GLY A 256 19.91 -4.25 24.95
CA GLY A 256 20.46 -5.39 24.26
C GLY A 256 19.89 -5.50 22.86
N ILE A 257 19.65 -6.73 22.42
CA ILE A 257 19.28 -7.01 21.04
C ILE A 257 17.88 -7.58 20.92
N LEU A 258 17.28 -7.33 19.77
CA LEU A 258 16.01 -7.91 19.34
C LEU A 258 16.29 -9.07 18.39
N LEU A 259 15.62 -10.19 18.64
CA LEU A 259 15.71 -11.38 17.83
C LEU A 259 14.35 -11.69 17.19
N GLY A 260 14.39 -12.23 15.99
CA GLY A 260 13.19 -12.69 15.31
C GLY A 260 13.44 -13.01 13.84
N CYS A 261 12.41 -12.90 13.03
CA CYS A 261 12.48 -13.18 11.59
C CYS A 261 11.64 -12.18 10.79
N HIS A 262 11.73 -12.25 9.46
CA HIS A 262 10.83 -11.54 8.57
C HIS A 262 9.80 -12.51 7.98
N VAL A 263 8.52 -12.15 8.03
CA VAL A 263 7.41 -12.86 7.39
C VAL A 263 6.79 -11.90 6.37
N ASP A 264 6.81 -12.25 5.08
CA ASP A 264 6.33 -11.38 3.99
C ASP A 264 6.91 -9.94 4.03
N SER A 265 8.20 -9.83 4.35
CA SER A 265 8.92 -8.55 4.56
C SER A 265 8.49 -7.73 5.79
N ARG A 266 7.62 -8.27 6.64
CA ARG A 266 7.27 -7.69 7.94
C ARG A 266 8.17 -8.29 9.04
N PRO A 267 8.84 -7.47 9.85
CA PRO A 267 9.64 -7.99 10.96
C PRO A 267 8.73 -8.50 12.10
N VAL A 268 9.08 -9.67 12.60
CA VAL A 268 8.42 -10.35 13.73
C VAL A 268 9.45 -10.56 14.83
N VAL A 269 9.38 -9.77 15.89
CA VAL A 269 10.24 -9.87 17.07
C VAL A 269 9.73 -10.98 17.98
N THR A 270 10.54 -12.01 18.16
CA THR A 270 10.18 -13.19 18.96
C THR A 270 10.72 -13.14 20.37
N ASP A 271 11.90 -12.54 20.54
CA ASP A 271 12.63 -12.48 21.81
C ASP A 271 13.41 -11.18 21.93
N ALA A 272 13.59 -10.73 23.17
CA ALA A 272 14.55 -9.69 23.53
C ALA A 272 15.62 -10.27 24.44
N ILE A 273 16.89 -10.00 24.13
CA ILE A 273 18.03 -10.43 24.95
C ILE A 273 18.62 -9.21 25.63
N GLU A 274 18.66 -9.21 26.96
CA GLU A 274 19.40 -8.22 27.75
C GLU A 274 20.90 -8.51 27.66
N ILE A 275 21.69 -7.49 27.31
CA ILE A 275 23.15 -7.55 27.27
C ILE A 275 23.70 -6.58 28.32
N PRO A 276 24.41 -7.05 29.36
CA PRO A 276 24.92 -6.16 30.40
C PRO A 276 25.96 -5.16 29.87
N ASP A 277 25.82 -3.89 30.24
CA ASP A 277 26.85 -2.85 30.12
C ASP A 277 27.36 -2.47 31.51
N ALA A 278 28.66 -2.69 31.75
CA ALA A 278 29.29 -2.36 33.02
C ALA A 278 29.39 -0.84 33.28
N ASP A 279 29.33 -0.04 32.22
CA ASP A 279 29.40 1.43 32.26
C ASP A 279 28.03 2.09 32.13
N ALA A 280 26.93 1.31 32.23
CA ALA A 280 25.57 1.84 32.10
C ALA A 280 25.28 2.92 33.16
N SER A 281 24.56 3.96 32.75
CA SER A 281 24.10 5.04 33.61
C SER A 281 22.62 5.36 33.37
N GLU A 282 22.05 6.32 34.09
CA GLU A 282 20.64 6.73 33.91
C GLU A 282 20.32 7.34 32.52
N THR A 283 21.35 7.60 31.70
CA THR A 283 21.25 8.30 30.40
C THR A 283 22.15 7.70 29.32
N ARG A 284 22.75 6.54 29.59
CA ARG A 284 23.69 5.92 28.66
C ARG A 284 23.74 4.41 28.84
N TYR A 285 23.56 3.72 27.74
CA TYR A 285 23.80 2.29 27.57
C TYR A 285 24.55 2.02 26.26
N ARG A 286 25.39 0.98 26.21
CA ARG A 286 26.07 0.52 25.00
C ARG A 286 26.17 -1.00 24.95
N ILE A 287 25.96 -1.58 23.77
CA ILE A 287 26.24 -2.99 23.52
C ILE A 287 27.76 -3.20 23.40
N PRO A 288 28.36 -4.11 24.18
CA PRO A 288 29.78 -4.47 24.02
C PRO A 288 30.07 -5.12 22.66
N GLU A 289 31.25 -4.84 22.11
CA GLU A 289 31.68 -5.39 20.82
C GLU A 289 31.65 -6.93 20.82
N GLY A 290 31.00 -7.53 19.81
CA GLY A 290 30.88 -8.99 19.67
C GLY A 290 29.76 -9.64 20.48
N ALA A 291 29.14 -8.93 21.44
CA ALA A 291 28.11 -9.50 22.31
C ALA A 291 26.83 -9.87 21.55
N ALA A 292 26.42 -9.02 20.60
CA ALA A 292 25.26 -9.27 19.74
C ALA A 292 25.44 -10.55 18.91
N GLN A 293 26.60 -10.71 18.26
CA GLN A 293 26.88 -11.87 17.41
C GLN A 293 26.85 -13.18 18.20
N ALA A 294 27.40 -13.20 19.43
CA ALA A 294 27.37 -14.37 20.30
C ALA A 294 25.94 -14.75 20.74
N ALA A 295 25.12 -13.75 21.07
CA ALA A 295 23.72 -13.96 21.44
C ALA A 295 22.89 -14.51 20.26
N VAL A 296 23.07 -13.96 19.06
CA VAL A 296 22.41 -14.44 17.84
C VAL A 296 22.80 -15.87 17.51
N ALA A 297 24.10 -16.21 17.60
CA ALA A 297 24.57 -17.57 17.37
C ALA A 297 23.91 -18.59 18.32
N THR A 298 23.80 -18.23 19.60
CA THR A 298 23.15 -19.07 20.62
C THR A 298 21.64 -19.24 20.35
N ALA A 299 20.97 -18.18 19.89
CA ALA A 299 19.54 -18.25 19.55
C ALA A 299 19.29 -19.15 18.34
N ARG A 300 20.15 -19.10 17.32
CA ARG A 300 20.07 -19.95 16.13
C ARG A 300 20.24 -21.44 16.41
N GLU A 301 20.92 -21.81 17.49
CA GLU A 301 20.99 -23.20 17.94
C GLU A 301 19.63 -23.72 18.44
N ARG A 302 18.74 -22.83 18.90
CA ARG A 302 17.39 -23.18 19.37
C ARG A 302 16.36 -23.15 18.25
N ASP A 303 16.40 -22.11 17.41
CA ASP A 303 15.56 -21.98 16.23
C ASP A 303 16.37 -21.34 15.09
N GLY A 304 16.67 -22.15 14.06
CA GLY A 304 17.48 -21.71 12.93
C GLY A 304 16.83 -20.62 12.06
N ARG A 305 15.55 -20.33 12.26
CA ARG A 305 14.83 -19.25 11.55
C ARG A 305 15.11 -17.87 12.13
N VAL A 306 15.55 -17.80 13.40
CA VAL A 306 15.72 -16.55 14.12
C VAL A 306 17.06 -15.88 13.78
N GLY A 307 17.04 -14.57 13.64
CA GLY A 307 18.19 -13.71 13.37
C GLY A 307 18.15 -12.43 14.20
N TYR A 308 19.15 -11.58 13.97
CA TYR A 308 19.22 -10.24 14.53
C TYR A 308 18.23 -9.33 13.80
N LEU A 309 17.41 -8.58 14.56
CA LEU A 309 16.47 -7.60 14.01
C LEU A 309 16.79 -6.15 14.41
N GLY A 310 17.68 -5.95 15.39
CA GLY A 310 18.06 -4.61 15.85
C GLY A 310 18.31 -4.56 17.35
N GLU A 311 18.16 -3.38 17.92
CA GLU A 311 18.54 -3.07 19.30
C GLU A 311 17.36 -2.54 20.10
N TRP A 312 17.46 -2.67 21.42
CA TRP A 312 16.53 -2.05 22.34
C TRP A 312 17.27 -1.54 23.56
N HIS A 313 16.74 -0.49 24.18
CA HIS A 313 17.19 -0.03 25.49
C HIS A 313 16.08 0.71 26.22
N SER A 314 16.22 0.82 27.54
CA SER A 314 15.30 1.60 28.36
C SER A 314 15.63 3.09 28.35
N HIS A 315 14.61 3.93 28.29
CA HIS A 315 14.68 5.39 28.49
C HIS A 315 13.89 5.76 29.75
N PRO A 316 14.54 5.83 30.93
CA PRO A 316 13.88 6.19 32.19
C PRO A 316 13.22 7.59 32.19
N SER A 317 13.65 8.48 31.30
CA SER A 317 13.15 9.86 31.16
C SER A 317 11.98 10.04 30.18
N GLY A 318 11.64 9.03 29.38
CA GLY A 318 10.49 9.07 28.45
C GLY A 318 10.66 9.96 27.21
N GLU A 319 11.90 10.24 26.79
CA GLU A 319 12.17 10.99 25.54
C GLU A 319 12.32 10.04 24.34
N GLY A 320 12.04 10.53 23.12
CA GLY A 320 12.27 9.78 21.88
C GLY A 320 13.76 9.49 21.60
N PRO A 321 14.10 8.89 20.45
CA PRO A 321 15.48 8.51 20.15
C PRO A 321 16.41 9.71 20.15
N SER A 322 17.52 9.58 20.86
CA SER A 322 18.60 10.57 20.90
C SER A 322 19.35 10.60 19.57
N LEU A 323 20.17 11.64 19.35
CA LEU A 323 21.04 11.71 18.15
C LEU A 323 22.04 10.54 18.08
N LEU A 324 22.44 9.98 19.23
CA LEU A 324 23.31 8.81 19.28
C LEU A 324 22.57 7.56 18.80
N ASP A 325 21.32 7.40 19.21
CA ASP A 325 20.48 6.27 18.79
C ASP A 325 20.24 6.33 17.27
N VAL A 326 19.89 7.52 16.76
CA VAL A 326 19.73 7.72 15.31
C VAL A 326 21.02 7.38 14.57
N ALA A 327 22.19 7.84 15.06
CA ALA A 327 23.46 7.54 14.42
C ALA A 327 23.79 6.03 14.44
N ALA A 328 23.52 5.34 15.55
CA ALA A 328 23.73 3.89 15.66
C ALA A 328 22.84 3.13 14.65
N MET A 329 21.57 3.51 14.55
CA MET A 329 20.65 2.86 13.60
C MET A 329 21.03 3.09 12.15
N LEU A 330 21.55 4.27 11.80
CA LEU A 330 22.06 4.54 10.44
C LEU A 330 23.32 3.73 10.11
N VAL A 331 24.15 3.40 11.10
CA VAL A 331 25.30 2.52 10.90
C VAL A 331 24.82 1.09 10.66
N LEU A 332 23.82 0.62 11.40
CA LEU A 332 23.22 -0.71 11.20
C LEU A 332 22.52 -0.81 9.84
N ASP A 333 21.80 0.22 9.40
CA ASP A 333 21.11 0.24 8.10
C ASP A 333 22.10 0.22 6.91
N ALA A 334 23.35 0.63 7.14
CA ALA A 334 24.42 0.55 6.15
C ALA A 334 25.13 -0.82 6.12
N ASP A 335 24.85 -1.72 7.06
CA ASP A 335 25.41 -3.07 7.11
C ASP A 335 24.62 -4.02 6.20
N GLU A 336 25.29 -4.67 5.24
CA GLU A 336 24.66 -5.57 4.26
C GLU A 336 24.02 -6.81 4.91
N ASP A 337 24.44 -7.19 6.12
CA ASP A 337 23.89 -8.34 6.86
C ASP A 337 22.65 -7.97 7.69
N THR A 338 22.28 -6.68 7.72
CA THR A 338 21.15 -6.17 8.51
C THR A 338 20.09 -5.58 7.58
N THR A 339 18.85 -6.05 7.72
CA THR A 339 17.71 -5.52 6.96
C THR A 339 16.76 -4.83 7.90
N ASP A 340 16.41 -3.58 7.56
CA ASP A 340 15.40 -2.78 8.26
C ASP A 340 15.56 -2.74 9.79
N PRO A 341 16.73 -2.31 10.31
CA PRO A 341 17.04 -2.49 11.71
C PRO A 341 16.07 -1.72 12.62
N ILE A 342 15.62 -2.42 13.66
CA ILE A 342 14.63 -1.96 14.62
C ILE A 342 15.32 -1.34 15.83
N LEU A 343 14.80 -0.22 16.29
CA LEU A 343 15.08 0.33 17.61
C LEU A 343 13.83 0.28 18.46
N VAL A 344 13.90 -0.33 19.64
CA VAL A 344 12.83 -0.24 20.65
C VAL A 344 13.31 0.55 21.86
N LEU A 345 12.60 1.63 22.16
CA LEU A 345 12.74 2.37 23.40
C LEU A 345 11.69 1.89 24.39
N VAL A 346 12.15 1.44 25.55
CA VAL A 346 11.28 1.02 26.66
C VAL A 346 11.20 2.17 27.65
N GLU A 347 10.04 2.81 27.78
CA GLU A 347 9.79 3.74 28.88
C GLU A 347 9.34 2.92 30.11
N PRO A 348 10.24 2.70 31.09
CA PRO A 348 9.98 1.76 32.16
C PRO A 348 9.06 2.37 33.21
N SER A 349 8.04 1.62 33.63
CA SER A 349 7.13 2.00 34.72
C SER A 349 7.36 1.10 35.94
N SER A 350 7.07 1.62 37.13
CA SER A 350 7.07 0.82 38.37
C SER A 350 5.99 -0.27 38.39
N ASN A 351 4.97 -0.17 37.53
CA ASN A 351 3.97 -1.20 37.28
C ASN A 351 4.29 -1.99 35.98
N ARG A 352 3.47 -2.98 35.62
CA ARG A 352 3.68 -3.78 34.38
C ARG A 352 3.33 -3.03 33.08
N GLN A 353 2.95 -1.76 33.12
CA GLN A 353 2.48 -0.99 31.97
C GLN A 353 3.58 -0.09 31.37
N GLY A 354 4.84 -0.54 31.36
CA GLY A 354 5.89 0.18 30.63
C GLY A 354 5.51 0.36 29.16
N GLN A 355 5.70 1.57 28.63
CA GLN A 355 5.40 1.89 27.24
C GLN A 355 6.55 1.43 26.35
N LEU A 356 6.20 0.89 25.17
CA LEU A 356 7.17 0.49 24.15
C LEU A 356 6.97 1.42 22.96
N ASP A 357 8.03 2.13 22.58
CA ASP A 357 8.08 2.89 21.35
C ASP A 357 9.05 2.21 20.39
N ALA A 358 8.54 1.75 19.25
CA ALA A 358 9.33 1.09 18.23
C ALA A 358 9.59 2.02 17.05
N PHE A 359 10.77 1.89 16.47
CA PHE A 359 11.22 2.61 15.29
C PHE A 359 11.89 1.63 14.34
N LEU A 360 11.69 1.83 13.04
CA LEU A 360 12.35 1.06 12.00
C LEU A 360 13.19 2.02 11.16
N THR A 361 14.42 1.62 10.84
CA THR A 361 15.30 2.39 9.96
C THR A 361 15.37 1.70 8.61
N ARG A 362 15.16 2.47 7.54
CA ARG A 362 15.23 1.99 6.16
C ARG A 362 15.72 3.12 5.26
N ASN A 363 16.68 2.83 4.38
CA ASN A 363 17.19 3.80 3.40
C ASN A 363 17.68 5.12 4.04
N GLY A 364 18.34 5.02 5.21
CA GLY A 364 18.85 6.15 5.96
C GLY A 364 17.78 7.01 6.65
N ARG A 365 16.54 6.52 6.75
CA ARG A 365 15.43 7.21 7.43
C ARG A 365 14.89 6.36 8.57
N ILE A 366 14.79 6.96 9.75
CA ILE A 366 14.14 6.37 10.92
C ILE A 366 12.67 6.79 10.97
N THR A 367 11.77 5.81 11.07
CA THR A 367 10.32 6.02 11.10
C THR A 367 9.74 5.34 12.33
N ARG A 368 8.84 6.03 13.05
CA ARG A 368 8.11 5.43 14.17
C ARG A 368 7.21 4.32 13.64
N ALA A 369 7.31 3.14 14.23
CA ALA A 369 6.56 1.96 13.85
C ALA A 369 5.38 1.71 14.81
N SER A 370 4.30 1.15 14.26
CA SER A 370 3.21 0.60 15.08
C SER A 370 3.61 -0.78 15.59
N ILE A 371 3.28 -1.08 16.86
CA ILE A 371 3.50 -2.40 17.44
C ILE A 371 2.20 -3.21 17.33
N CYS A 372 2.26 -4.36 16.65
CA CYS A 372 1.18 -5.34 16.66
C CYS A 372 1.56 -6.52 17.56
N SER A 373 0.60 -7.08 18.29
CA SER A 373 0.84 -8.27 19.11
C SER A 373 0.54 -9.52 18.27
N THR A 374 1.44 -10.50 18.31
CA THR A 374 1.29 -11.77 17.61
C THR A 374 1.57 -12.96 18.54
N GLY A 375 1.16 -14.15 18.09
CA GLY A 375 1.47 -15.41 18.77
C GLY A 375 2.92 -15.82 18.59
N ALA A 376 3.35 -16.87 19.30
CA ALA A 376 4.67 -17.46 19.08
C ALA A 376 4.81 -18.00 17.65
N LEU A 377 6.05 -18.08 17.15
CA LEU A 377 6.31 -18.77 15.90
C LEU A 377 5.80 -20.21 15.98
N PRO A 378 5.14 -20.73 14.92
CA PRO A 378 4.74 -22.12 14.87
C PRO A 378 5.94 -23.04 15.08
N ASP A 379 5.72 -24.13 15.80
CA ASP A 379 6.71 -25.19 15.98
C ASP A 379 7.07 -25.75 14.59
N PRO A 380 8.35 -25.70 14.18
CA PRO A 380 8.76 -26.16 12.86
C PRO A 380 8.51 -27.66 12.65
N ASP A 381 8.36 -28.44 13.73
CA ASP A 381 8.09 -29.88 13.70
C ASP A 381 6.62 -30.24 13.98
N ALA A 382 5.74 -29.25 14.17
CA ALA A 382 4.31 -29.51 14.27
C ALA A 382 3.75 -29.87 12.89
N ASN A 383 3.44 -31.15 12.68
CA ASN A 383 2.71 -31.60 11.49
C ASN A 383 1.43 -30.79 11.32
N GLU A 384 1.30 -30.12 10.16
CA GLU A 384 0.04 -29.60 9.63
C GLU A 384 -0.88 -30.77 9.22
N ASP A 385 -1.34 -31.56 10.19
CA ASP A 385 -2.37 -32.59 9.99
C ASP A 385 -3.03 -32.92 11.34
N THR A 386 -3.88 -32.00 11.81
CA THR A 386 -5.01 -32.32 12.70
C THR A 386 -6.18 -31.38 12.47
#